data_AF-A0A2E8GXA5-F1
#
_entry.id   AF-A0A2E8GXA5-F1
#
_cell.length_a   1.000
_cell.length_b   1.000
_cell.length_c   1.000
_cell.angle_alpha   90.00
_cell.angle_beta   90.00
_cell.angle_gamma   90.00
#
_symmetry.space_group_name_H-M   'P 1'
#
loop_
_entity.id
_entity.type
_entity.pdbx_description
1 polymer ?
#
loop_
_entity_poly.entity_id
_entity_poly.type
_entity_poly.pdbx_seq_one_letter_code
_entity_poly.pdbx_strand_id
1 'polypeptide(L)'
;MNKLYVAGIAFLLSFTGCIEDGKEADSCICTEEYAPVCGTDGKTYSNSCKAGCQNVGIAHEGACEGETTGEQTEKETQDYNMTVVEILDGDTFDLGNEERVRIIGINTPEKGRPFSDDATEALSEMIMGKEVTLVNDSKNDDADSSGRLLRHVYVDETLVNYEMIRVGMAFWYPYSSGTDMDESYQEAQESAANDYVGLWAESQYNITIDYIEYDPEGSEVDGEYLIITNHDNYNISMEGWYLQDEAARTAYKFNYTLEINTSIRIYTGSGEDNETALFWGWYQGIWNNSGDMAILQDEDGLMVDYYRYGYD
;
A
#
# COMPACT_ATOMS: atom_id res chain seq x y z
N MET A 1 64.32 24.23 23.16
CA MET A 1 64.60 24.69 21.78
C MET A 1 63.67 25.88 21.53
N ASN A 2 64.13 27.12 21.75
CA ASN A 2 64.59 28.09 20.72
C ASN A 2 63.63 28.15 19.51
N LYS A 3 63.08 29.27 19.05
CA LYS A 3 63.12 30.73 19.33
C LYS A 3 61.81 31.28 18.72
N LEU A 4 61.07 32.15 19.41
CA LEU A 4 61.08 33.62 19.22
C LEU A 4 61.08 34.07 17.73
N TYR A 5 60.07 34.83 17.30
CA TYR A 5 60.18 36.30 17.24
C TYR A 5 58.80 36.97 17.24
N VAL A 6 58.67 37.87 18.21
CA VAL A 6 57.64 38.90 18.42
C VAL A 6 58.13 40.18 17.75
N ALA A 7 57.22 41.01 17.23
CA ALA A 7 57.21 42.47 17.32
C ALA A 7 56.08 43.02 16.42
N GLY A 8 55.17 43.90 16.83
CA GLY A 8 55.04 44.62 18.09
C GLY A 8 54.23 45.92 17.87
N ILE A 9 53.58 46.36 18.96
CA ILE A 9 53.38 47.77 19.36
C ILE A 9 52.28 48.50 18.54
N ALA A 10 51.02 48.64 18.97
CA ALA A 10 50.43 49.16 20.22
C ALA A 10 50.80 50.62 20.54
N PHE A 11 49.81 51.53 20.56
CA PHE A 11 49.63 52.71 21.45
C PHE A 11 48.51 53.60 20.84
N LEU A 12 47.66 54.33 21.56
CA LEU A 12 47.03 54.29 22.88
C LEU A 12 46.06 55.50 22.91
N LEU A 13 45.24 55.59 23.98
CA LEU A 13 44.42 56.72 24.45
C LEU A 13 42.95 56.68 23.95
N SER A 14 41.95 56.24 24.71
CA SER A 14 41.41 56.61 26.05
C SER A 14 40.22 57.56 25.97
N PHE A 15 39.27 57.33 26.89
CA PHE A 15 38.12 58.14 27.34
C PHE A 15 36.72 57.80 26.79
N THR A 16 35.98 57.11 27.65
CA THR A 16 34.71 57.51 28.30
C THR A 16 33.61 58.16 27.45
N GLY A 17 32.43 57.53 27.44
CA GLY A 17 31.16 58.23 27.22
C GLY A 17 30.07 57.38 26.58
N CYS A 18 29.04 57.03 27.35
CA CYS A 18 27.71 56.77 26.82
C CYS A 18 27.07 58.11 26.39
N ILE A 19 26.26 58.13 25.34
CA ILE A 19 25.03 58.93 25.15
C ILE A 19 24.36 58.50 23.82
N GLU A 20 23.04 58.37 23.91
CA GLU A 20 22.06 58.05 22.86
C GLU A 20 21.92 59.17 21.81
N ASP A 21 21.49 58.80 20.59
CA ASP A 21 20.41 59.42 19.80
C ASP A 21 20.62 59.37 18.28
N GLY A 22 19.77 58.58 17.63
CA GLY A 22 18.89 59.01 16.53
C GLY A 22 19.52 59.40 15.19
N LYS A 23 19.32 58.55 14.17
CA LYS A 23 18.61 58.96 12.94
C LYS A 23 17.77 57.82 12.38
N GLU A 24 16.49 58.15 12.26
CA GLU A 24 15.29 57.40 11.88
C GLU A 24 15.43 56.34 10.78
N ALA A 25 14.80 55.19 11.04
CA ALA A 25 14.16 54.42 9.99
C ALA A 25 13.05 55.30 9.40
N ASP A 26 13.26 55.77 8.17
CA ASP A 26 12.28 56.60 7.48
C ASP A 26 10.99 55.80 7.35
N SER A 27 9.99 56.24 8.12
CA SER A 27 8.66 55.68 8.14
C SER A 27 8.03 55.96 6.78
N CYS A 28 8.21 55.04 5.84
CA CYS A 28 7.55 55.06 4.55
C CYS A 28 6.02 54.95 4.76
N ILE A 29 5.35 56.09 4.87
CA ILE A 29 3.89 56.16 4.88
C ILE A 29 3.45 56.51 3.48
N CYS A 30 3.02 55.49 2.74
CA CYS A 30 2.37 55.68 1.45
C CYS A 30 0.89 55.39 1.56
N THR A 31 0.10 56.14 0.80
CA THR A 31 -1.30 55.81 0.56
C THR A 31 -1.38 54.50 -0.24
N GLU A 32 -2.46 53.75 -0.02
CA GLU A 32 -2.77 52.53 -0.79
C GLU A 32 -3.51 52.85 -2.10
N GLU A 33 -3.29 54.05 -2.65
CA GLU A 33 -3.79 54.42 -3.97
C GLU A 33 -3.02 53.65 -5.04
N TYR A 34 -3.75 53.03 -5.96
CA TYR A 34 -3.16 52.29 -7.08
C TYR A 34 -3.01 53.20 -8.30
N ALA A 35 -1.80 53.72 -8.50
CA ALA A 35 -1.39 54.57 -9.60
C ALA A 35 0.01 54.12 -10.09
N PRO A 36 0.09 53.01 -10.84
CA PRO A 36 1.32 52.28 -11.03
C PRO A 36 2.39 53.08 -11.78
N VAL A 37 3.65 52.86 -11.40
CA VAL A 37 4.82 53.46 -12.06
C VAL A 37 5.90 52.42 -12.29
N CYS A 38 6.66 52.58 -13.38
CA CYS A 38 7.81 51.74 -13.68
C CYS A 38 9.05 52.36 -13.07
N GLY A 39 9.75 51.62 -12.21
CA GLY A 39 11.01 52.01 -11.62
C GLY A 39 12.16 51.99 -12.63
N THR A 40 13.20 52.77 -12.35
CA THR A 40 14.48 52.76 -13.08
C THR A 40 15.24 51.44 -12.92
N ASP A 41 14.82 50.61 -11.96
CA ASP A 41 15.27 49.23 -11.77
C ASP A 41 14.46 48.21 -12.60
N GLY A 42 13.51 48.68 -13.41
CA GLY A 42 12.65 47.84 -14.24
C GLY A 42 11.50 47.18 -13.48
N LYS A 43 11.20 47.61 -12.25
CA LYS A 43 10.10 47.07 -11.44
C LYS A 43 8.87 47.97 -11.37
N THR A 44 7.69 47.37 -11.41
CA THR A 44 6.42 48.08 -11.24
C THR A 44 6.12 48.28 -9.77
N TYR A 45 5.88 49.53 -9.40
CA TYR A 45 5.44 49.93 -8.06
C TYR A 45 3.98 50.36 -8.09
N SER A 46 3.22 50.02 -7.05
CA SER A 46 1.78 50.35 -6.97
C SER A 46 1.50 51.85 -6.98
N ASN A 47 2.46 52.67 -6.53
CA ASN A 47 2.50 54.10 -6.76
C ASN A 47 3.92 54.66 -6.60
N SER A 48 4.09 55.92 -7.02
CA SER A 48 5.34 56.69 -6.93
C SER A 48 5.92 56.77 -5.53
N CYS A 49 5.07 56.82 -4.50
CA CYS A 49 5.52 56.83 -3.10
C CYS A 49 6.20 55.50 -2.73
N LYS A 50 5.61 54.36 -3.07
CA LYS A 50 6.18 53.03 -2.77
C LYS A 50 7.51 52.81 -3.49
N ALA A 51 7.68 53.34 -4.72
CA ALA A 51 8.97 53.36 -5.41
C ALA A 51 10.00 54.22 -4.67
N GLY A 52 9.62 55.45 -4.29
CA GLY A 52 10.46 56.37 -3.55
C GLY A 52 10.92 55.84 -2.19
N CYS A 53 10.07 55.08 -1.49
CA CYS A 53 10.43 54.43 -0.23
C CYS A 53 11.50 53.35 -0.34
N GLN A 54 11.65 52.77 -1.53
CA GLN A 54 12.74 51.85 -1.82
C GLN A 54 13.94 52.59 -2.45
N ASN A 55 13.92 53.93 -2.46
CA ASN A 55 14.88 54.79 -3.13
C ASN A 55 15.05 54.50 -4.63
N VAL A 56 13.96 54.07 -5.27
CA VAL A 56 13.92 53.78 -6.71
C VAL A 56 13.33 54.98 -7.45
N GLY A 57 14.09 55.53 -8.39
CA GLY A 57 13.60 56.59 -9.27
C GLY A 57 12.58 56.04 -10.28
N ILE A 58 11.64 56.86 -10.75
CA ILE A 58 10.61 56.46 -11.72
C ILE A 58 11.15 56.62 -13.14
N ALA A 59 11.11 55.54 -13.92
CA ALA A 59 11.46 55.52 -15.35
C ALA A 59 10.35 56.12 -16.22
N HIS A 60 9.11 55.68 -16.02
CA HIS A 60 7.91 56.25 -16.67
C HIS A 60 6.64 55.94 -15.86
N GLU A 61 5.55 56.66 -16.15
CA GLU A 61 4.22 56.37 -15.60
C GLU A 61 3.64 55.08 -16.23
N GLY A 62 2.85 54.32 -15.45
CA GLY A 62 2.35 53.00 -15.83
C GLY A 62 3.29 51.87 -15.41
N ALA A 63 2.80 50.63 -15.46
CA ALA A 63 3.61 49.43 -15.17
C ALA A 63 4.75 49.26 -16.18
N CYS A 64 5.85 48.62 -15.78
CA CYS A 64 6.94 48.29 -16.68
C CYS A 64 6.46 47.32 -17.77
N GLU A 65 6.84 47.57 -19.02
CA GLU A 65 6.59 46.64 -20.12
C GLU A 65 7.53 45.43 -19.99
N GLY A 66 6.98 44.23 -19.78
CA GLY A 66 7.75 42.98 -19.70
C GLY A 66 7.88 42.36 -18.31
N GLU A 67 7.18 42.87 -17.28
CA GLU A 67 7.03 42.17 -16.02
C GLU A 67 5.84 41.19 -16.06
N THR A 68 6.04 40.04 -16.70
CA THR A 68 5.43 38.82 -16.17
C THR A 68 6.20 38.51 -14.89
N THR A 69 5.50 38.64 -13.77
CA THR A 69 5.88 38.20 -12.42
C THR A 69 6.92 37.08 -12.44
N GLY A 70 8.03 37.34 -11.76
CA GLY A 70 9.20 36.48 -11.75
C GLY A 70 8.87 35.02 -11.47
N GLU A 71 9.43 34.15 -12.30
CA GLU A 71 9.67 32.76 -11.97
C GLU A 71 10.73 32.74 -10.87
N GLN A 72 10.24 32.89 -9.64
CA GLN A 72 10.87 32.24 -8.51
C GLN A 72 11.01 30.78 -8.91
N THR A 73 12.15 30.16 -8.62
CA THR A 73 12.23 28.71 -8.52
C THR A 73 11.24 28.28 -7.44
N GLU A 74 9.97 28.11 -7.83
CA GLU A 74 9.07 27.16 -7.25
C GLU A 74 9.83 25.85 -7.33
N LYS A 75 10.35 25.41 -6.19
CA LYS A 75 10.51 23.99 -5.99
C LYS A 75 9.10 23.46 -6.23
N GLU A 76 8.91 22.74 -7.34
CA GLU A 76 7.63 22.14 -7.71
C GLU A 76 6.91 21.68 -6.44
N THR A 77 5.77 22.29 -6.11
CA THR A 77 4.74 21.56 -5.39
C THR A 77 4.19 20.56 -6.41
N GLN A 78 5.01 19.57 -6.75
CA GLN A 78 4.55 18.37 -7.42
C GLN A 78 3.50 17.75 -6.52
N ASP A 79 2.47 17.20 -7.14
CA ASP A 79 1.32 16.56 -6.50
C ASP A 79 1.73 15.25 -5.81
N TYR A 80 2.62 15.34 -4.83
CA TYR A 80 3.10 14.19 -4.04
C TYR A 80 1.98 13.58 -3.20
N ASN A 81 0.83 14.24 -3.09
CA ASN A 81 -0.26 13.76 -2.24
C ASN A 81 -0.77 12.39 -2.66
N MET A 82 -0.69 12.06 -3.96
CA MET A 82 -1.18 10.80 -4.52
C MET A 82 -0.08 9.96 -5.16
N THR A 83 1.19 10.31 -4.98
CA THR A 83 2.32 9.51 -5.48
C THR A 83 2.61 8.37 -4.52
N VAL A 84 2.77 7.16 -5.04
CA VAL A 84 3.18 5.99 -4.25
C VAL A 84 4.67 6.07 -3.93
N VAL A 85 5.01 6.00 -2.63
CA VAL A 85 6.39 6.18 -2.14
C VAL A 85 6.96 4.95 -1.44
N GLU A 86 6.11 4.00 -1.03
CA GLU A 86 6.55 2.76 -0.39
C GLU A 86 5.53 1.64 -0.64
N ILE A 87 6.03 0.44 -0.97
CA ILE A 87 5.23 -0.78 -1.02
C ILE A 87 5.56 -1.61 0.21
N LEU A 88 4.55 -1.98 0.98
CA LEU A 88 4.72 -2.70 2.25
C LEU A 88 4.59 -4.22 2.04
N ASP A 89 3.62 -4.61 1.23
CA ASP A 89 3.32 -5.98 0.79
C ASP A 89 2.50 -5.95 -0.51
N GLY A 90 2.00 -7.08 -0.97
CA GLY A 90 1.27 -7.22 -2.24
C GLY A 90 -0.10 -6.54 -2.27
N ASP A 91 -0.62 -5.99 -1.17
CA ASP A 91 -1.90 -5.29 -1.14
C ASP A 91 -1.91 -3.99 -0.31
N THR A 92 -0.76 -3.57 0.21
CA THR A 92 -0.65 -2.38 1.06
C THR A 92 0.53 -1.51 0.63
N PHE A 93 0.29 -0.19 0.52
CA PHE A 93 1.31 0.80 0.16
C PHE A 93 1.09 2.14 0.87
N ASP A 94 2.11 2.98 0.90
CA ASP A 94 2.06 4.34 1.42
C ASP A 94 2.21 5.39 0.31
N LEU A 95 1.50 6.50 0.50
CA LEU A 95 1.53 7.68 -0.33
C LEU A 95 2.48 8.75 0.22
N GLY A 96 2.87 9.69 -0.64
CA GLY A 96 3.73 10.82 -0.27
C GLY A 96 3.13 11.77 0.77
N ASN A 97 1.81 11.71 1.01
CA ASN A 97 1.11 12.41 2.10
C ASN A 97 1.06 11.62 3.42
N GLU A 98 1.78 10.50 3.53
CA GLU A 98 1.81 9.59 4.69
C GLU A 98 0.51 8.80 4.90
N GLU A 99 -0.46 8.86 3.98
CA GLU A 99 -1.62 7.96 4.02
C GLU A 99 -1.25 6.55 3.58
N ARG A 100 -1.74 5.57 4.34
CA ARG A 100 -1.59 4.15 4.05
C ARG A 100 -2.84 3.62 3.38
N VAL A 101 -2.68 2.94 2.26
CA VAL A 101 -3.77 2.38 1.46
C VAL A 101 -3.71 0.85 1.50
N ARG A 102 -4.86 0.22 1.77
CA ARG A 102 -5.11 -1.21 1.55
C ARG A 102 -5.98 -1.36 0.31
N ILE A 103 -5.48 -2.11 -0.66
CA ILE A 103 -6.15 -2.38 -1.94
C ILE A 103 -7.38 -3.25 -1.65
N ILE A 104 -8.59 -2.71 -1.67
CA ILE A 104 -9.79 -3.43 -1.23
C ILE A 104 -10.18 -4.56 -2.21
N GLY A 105 -10.72 -5.66 -1.68
CA GLY A 105 -11.27 -6.76 -2.50
C GLY A 105 -10.23 -7.75 -3.04
N ILE A 106 -8.96 -7.60 -2.67
CA ILE A 106 -7.90 -8.57 -2.97
C ILE A 106 -7.25 -9.07 -1.69
N ASN A 107 -6.64 -10.25 -1.72
CA ASN A 107 -5.76 -10.71 -0.65
C ASN A 107 -4.50 -11.36 -1.23
N THR A 108 -3.34 -10.91 -0.77
CA THR A 108 -2.05 -11.46 -1.18
C THR A 108 -1.49 -12.42 -0.12
N PRO A 109 -0.56 -13.31 -0.48
CA PRO A 109 0.09 -14.17 0.50
C PRO A 109 0.80 -13.35 1.58
N GLU A 110 0.53 -13.68 2.84
CA GLU A 110 1.18 -13.06 3.98
C GLU A 110 2.71 -13.20 3.92
N LYS A 111 3.42 -12.22 4.48
CA LYS A 111 4.89 -12.16 4.46
C LYS A 111 5.54 -13.46 4.93
N GLY A 112 6.44 -14.00 4.11
CA GLY A 112 7.16 -15.24 4.39
C GLY A 112 6.43 -16.51 3.93
N ARG A 113 5.23 -16.37 3.34
CA ARG A 113 4.61 -17.43 2.54
C ARG A 113 5.17 -17.40 1.11
N PRO A 114 5.13 -18.53 0.38
CA PRO A 114 5.38 -18.53 -1.05
C PRO A 114 4.56 -17.45 -1.77
N PHE A 115 5.11 -16.88 -2.85
CA PHE A 115 4.54 -15.77 -3.63
C PHE A 115 4.37 -14.42 -2.91
N SER A 116 4.69 -14.29 -1.61
CA SER A 116 4.55 -12.99 -0.90
C SER A 116 5.49 -11.91 -1.45
N ASP A 117 6.75 -12.26 -1.75
CA ASP A 117 7.72 -11.34 -2.35
C ASP A 117 7.36 -11.06 -3.81
N ASP A 118 6.94 -12.08 -4.58
CA ASP A 118 6.50 -11.92 -5.98
C ASP A 118 5.29 -10.98 -6.11
N ALA A 119 4.31 -11.09 -5.20
CA ALA A 119 3.16 -10.20 -5.16
C ALA A 119 3.56 -8.76 -4.81
N THR A 120 4.51 -8.59 -3.88
CA THR A 120 5.06 -7.28 -3.52
C THR A 120 5.81 -6.65 -4.70
N GLU A 121 6.61 -7.43 -5.42
CA GLU A 121 7.33 -7.00 -6.62
C GLU A 121 6.35 -6.62 -7.74
N ALA A 122 5.35 -7.46 -8.01
CA ALA A 122 4.33 -7.19 -9.03
C ALA A 122 3.58 -5.88 -8.73
N LEU A 123 3.17 -5.65 -7.49
CA LEU A 123 2.52 -4.39 -7.11
C LEU A 123 3.48 -3.21 -7.31
N SER A 124 4.73 -3.35 -6.87
CA SER A 124 5.77 -2.32 -7.03
C SER A 124 5.99 -1.94 -8.49
N GLU A 125 6.13 -2.90 -9.40
CA GLU A 125 6.26 -2.64 -10.84
C GLU A 125 5.04 -1.89 -11.41
N MET A 126 3.85 -2.19 -10.90
CA MET A 126 2.61 -1.55 -11.33
C MET A 126 2.49 -0.11 -10.83
N ILE A 127 2.87 0.21 -9.58
CA ILE A 127 2.47 1.49 -8.96
C ILE A 127 3.60 2.33 -8.36
N MET A 128 4.78 1.76 -8.08
CA MET A 128 5.84 2.46 -7.34
C MET A 128 6.31 3.72 -8.09
N GLY A 129 6.33 4.86 -7.38
CA GLY A 129 6.71 6.16 -7.92
C GLY A 129 5.72 6.76 -8.92
N LYS A 130 4.54 6.14 -9.12
CA LYS A 130 3.48 6.66 -9.97
C LYS A 130 2.42 7.37 -9.13
N GLU A 131 1.69 8.27 -9.77
CA GLU A 131 0.49 8.88 -9.22
C GLU A 131 -0.69 7.90 -9.36
N VAL A 132 -1.48 7.73 -8.29
CA VAL A 132 -2.65 6.86 -8.28
C VAL A 132 -3.94 7.64 -8.14
N THR A 133 -4.99 7.16 -8.79
CA THR A 133 -6.37 7.58 -8.50
C THR A 133 -6.98 6.59 -7.52
N LEU A 134 -7.46 7.09 -6.38
CA LEU A 134 -8.11 6.31 -5.34
C LEU A 134 -9.62 6.46 -5.42
N VAL A 135 -10.33 5.35 -5.56
CA VAL A 135 -11.79 5.30 -5.59
C VAL A 135 -12.30 4.59 -4.33
N ASN A 136 -13.24 5.24 -3.65
CA ASN A 136 -13.90 4.67 -2.48
C ASN A 136 -14.86 3.56 -2.90
N ASP A 137 -14.92 2.53 -2.08
CA ASP A 137 -15.97 1.51 -2.17
C ASP A 137 -17.24 2.00 -1.47
N SER A 138 -18.41 1.75 -2.06
CA SER A 138 -19.71 2.21 -1.54
C SER A 138 -20.32 1.28 -0.48
N LYS A 139 -19.80 0.04 -0.35
CA LYS A 139 -20.34 -1.02 0.50
C LYS A 139 -19.56 -1.20 1.79
N ASN A 140 -18.35 -0.65 1.88
CA ASN A 140 -17.43 -0.76 3.01
C ASN A 140 -17.09 0.61 3.60
N ASP A 141 -16.58 0.61 4.82
CA ASP A 141 -16.10 1.82 5.47
C ASP A 141 -14.88 2.40 4.73
N ASP A 142 -14.65 3.71 4.89
CA ASP A 142 -13.55 4.40 4.20
C ASP A 142 -12.16 3.90 4.61
N ALA A 143 -12.02 3.37 5.81
CA ALA A 143 -10.78 2.84 6.35
C ALA A 143 -11.04 1.62 7.24
N ASP A 144 -10.03 0.74 7.35
CA ASP A 144 -10.09 -0.40 8.26
C ASP A 144 -9.76 -0.02 9.72
N SER A 145 -9.86 -0.99 10.61
CA SER A 145 -9.59 -0.81 12.05
C SER A 145 -8.14 -0.43 12.38
N SER A 146 -7.21 -0.63 11.43
CA SER A 146 -5.80 -0.22 11.56
C SER A 146 -5.57 1.20 11.04
N GLY A 147 -6.60 1.85 10.46
CA GLY A 147 -6.53 3.18 9.88
C GLY A 147 -6.04 3.22 8.44
N ARG A 148 -5.96 2.07 7.75
CA ARG A 148 -5.61 2.03 6.32
C ARG A 148 -6.82 2.39 5.49
N LEU A 149 -6.66 3.28 4.51
CA LEU A 149 -7.71 3.63 3.56
C LEU A 149 -8.05 2.42 2.69
N LEU A 150 -9.33 2.08 2.55
CA LEU A 150 -9.80 1.00 1.69
C LEU A 150 -10.13 1.56 0.31
N ARG A 151 -9.37 1.17 -0.72
CA ARG A 151 -9.49 1.80 -2.05
C ARG A 151 -9.44 0.80 -3.20
N HIS A 152 -10.23 1.08 -4.23
CA HIS A 152 -9.96 0.64 -5.59
C HIS A 152 -8.93 1.58 -6.19
N VAL A 153 -7.82 1.03 -6.67
CA VAL A 153 -6.63 1.80 -7.03
C VAL A 153 -6.45 1.76 -8.54
N TYR A 154 -6.32 2.94 -9.14
CA TYR A 154 -6.06 3.10 -10.56
C TYR A 154 -4.72 3.76 -10.80
N VAL A 155 -4.00 3.27 -11.79
CA VAL A 155 -2.91 3.99 -12.46
C VAL A 155 -3.36 4.21 -13.90
N ASP A 156 -3.48 5.46 -14.31
CA ASP A 156 -4.14 5.84 -15.56
C ASP A 156 -5.55 5.21 -15.67
N GLU A 157 -5.77 4.31 -16.63
CA GLU A 157 -7.04 3.59 -16.83
C GLU A 157 -7.02 2.16 -16.26
N THR A 158 -5.88 1.71 -15.70
CA THR A 158 -5.69 0.35 -15.21
C THR A 158 -6.15 0.22 -13.76
N LEU A 159 -7.14 -0.64 -13.50
CA LEU A 159 -7.54 -1.04 -12.14
C LEU A 159 -6.53 -2.04 -11.58
N VAL A 160 -5.67 -1.58 -10.67
CA VAL A 160 -4.57 -2.36 -10.10
C VAL A 160 -5.08 -3.60 -9.36
N ASN A 161 -6.19 -3.47 -8.61
CA ASN A 161 -6.83 -4.58 -7.90
C ASN A 161 -7.13 -5.76 -8.86
N TYR A 162 -7.73 -5.44 -10.02
CA TYR A 162 -8.09 -6.43 -11.04
C TYR A 162 -6.84 -7.08 -11.63
N GLU A 163 -5.83 -6.28 -11.98
CA GLU A 163 -4.60 -6.80 -12.57
C GLU A 163 -3.82 -7.71 -11.62
N MET A 164 -3.74 -7.35 -10.33
CA MET A 164 -3.10 -8.19 -9.31
C MET A 164 -3.75 -9.58 -9.21
N ILE A 165 -5.09 -9.65 -9.29
CA ILE A 165 -5.81 -10.93 -9.34
C ILE A 165 -5.54 -11.64 -10.68
N ARG A 166 -5.68 -10.93 -11.80
CA ARG A 166 -5.59 -11.50 -13.16
C ARG A 166 -4.22 -12.14 -13.44
N VAL A 167 -3.14 -11.56 -12.90
CA VAL A 167 -1.79 -12.12 -13.02
C VAL A 167 -1.47 -13.18 -11.96
N GLY A 168 -2.44 -13.54 -11.11
CA GLY A 168 -2.30 -14.56 -10.08
C GLY A 168 -1.45 -14.14 -8.89
N MET A 169 -1.31 -12.84 -8.61
CA MET A 169 -0.54 -12.34 -7.46
C MET A 169 -1.42 -12.04 -6.24
N ALA A 170 -2.73 -12.09 -6.40
CA ALA A 170 -3.71 -11.99 -5.33
C ALA A 170 -4.91 -12.92 -5.58
N PHE A 171 -5.54 -13.40 -4.51
CA PHE A 171 -6.89 -13.95 -4.58
C PHE A 171 -7.92 -12.82 -4.51
N TRP A 172 -9.09 -13.01 -5.11
CA TRP A 172 -10.26 -12.19 -4.83
C TRP A 172 -10.69 -12.43 -3.39
N TYR A 173 -10.90 -11.35 -2.64
CA TYR A 173 -11.36 -11.39 -1.26
C TYR A 173 -12.84 -10.98 -1.20
N PRO A 174 -13.79 -11.92 -0.96
CA PRO A 174 -15.22 -11.63 -0.92
C PRO A 174 -15.61 -11.07 0.45
N TYR A 175 -15.66 -9.74 0.57
CA TYR A 175 -16.22 -9.11 1.78
C TYR A 175 -17.66 -9.58 2.00
N SER A 176 -18.10 -9.70 3.25
CA SER A 176 -19.49 -10.06 3.57
C SER A 176 -20.51 -9.03 3.05
N SER A 177 -20.09 -7.77 2.94
CA SER A 177 -20.82 -6.66 2.31
C SER A 177 -20.69 -6.66 0.78
N GLY A 178 -19.81 -7.49 0.22
CA GLY A 178 -19.26 -7.36 -1.12
C GLY A 178 -18.39 -6.12 -1.31
N THR A 179 -17.95 -5.90 -2.53
CA THR A 179 -17.31 -4.67 -3.03
C THR A 179 -18.02 -4.19 -4.30
N ASP A 180 -17.82 -2.94 -4.70
CA ASP A 180 -18.36 -2.37 -5.94
C ASP A 180 -17.81 -3.08 -7.20
N MET A 181 -16.71 -3.83 -7.06
CA MET A 181 -15.96 -4.45 -8.16
C MET A 181 -15.96 -5.98 -8.15
N ASP A 182 -16.78 -6.62 -7.31
CA ASP A 182 -16.77 -8.09 -7.13
C ASP A 182 -16.90 -8.86 -8.45
N GLU A 183 -17.80 -8.45 -9.35
CA GLU A 183 -17.96 -9.11 -10.66
C GLU A 183 -16.66 -9.09 -11.47
N SER A 184 -15.95 -7.96 -11.47
CA SER A 184 -14.65 -7.84 -12.16
C SER A 184 -13.55 -8.65 -11.47
N TYR A 185 -13.55 -8.72 -10.14
CA TYR A 185 -12.56 -9.50 -9.39
C TYR A 185 -12.76 -11.00 -9.55
N GLN A 186 -14.01 -11.44 -9.57
CA GLN A 186 -14.35 -12.81 -9.92
C GLN A 186 -13.90 -13.15 -11.34
N GLU A 187 -14.17 -12.29 -12.33
CA GLU A 187 -13.70 -12.48 -13.72
C GLU A 187 -12.17 -12.59 -13.80
N ALA A 188 -11.43 -11.70 -13.11
CA ALA A 188 -9.98 -11.76 -13.06
C ALA A 188 -9.47 -13.07 -12.45
N GLN A 189 -10.11 -13.54 -11.38
CA GLN A 189 -9.74 -14.76 -10.69
C GLN A 189 -10.00 -16.00 -11.57
N GLU A 190 -11.15 -16.04 -12.25
CA GLU A 190 -11.46 -17.09 -13.23
C GLU A 190 -10.46 -17.09 -14.38
N SER A 191 -10.03 -15.92 -14.87
CA SER A 191 -8.96 -15.84 -15.87
C SER A 191 -7.65 -16.40 -15.34
N ALA A 192 -7.23 -16.02 -14.14
CA ALA A 192 -5.98 -16.46 -13.55
C ALA A 192 -5.96 -17.98 -13.30
N ALA A 193 -7.08 -18.53 -12.83
CA ALA A 193 -7.28 -19.96 -12.63
C ALA A 193 -7.23 -20.74 -13.96
N ASN A 194 -7.92 -20.26 -15.00
CA ASN A 194 -7.93 -20.92 -16.32
C ASN A 194 -6.57 -20.87 -17.04
N ASP A 195 -5.78 -19.83 -16.78
CA ASP A 195 -4.45 -19.63 -17.39
C ASP A 195 -3.31 -20.24 -16.54
N TYR A 196 -3.63 -20.76 -15.34
CA TYR A 196 -2.67 -21.37 -14.40
C TYR A 196 -1.51 -20.44 -14.04
N VAL A 197 -1.81 -19.17 -13.75
CA VAL A 197 -0.79 -18.14 -13.46
C VAL A 197 -0.65 -17.84 -11.98
N GLY A 198 0.58 -17.56 -11.56
CA GLY A 198 0.90 -17.17 -10.19
C GLY A 198 0.44 -18.20 -9.17
N LEU A 199 -0.39 -17.78 -8.22
CA LEU A 199 -1.01 -18.61 -7.18
C LEU A 199 -1.86 -19.76 -7.73
N TRP A 200 -2.24 -19.72 -9.01
CA TRP A 200 -3.00 -20.76 -9.71
C TRP A 200 -2.12 -21.72 -10.50
N ALA A 201 -0.80 -21.55 -10.50
CA ALA A 201 0.11 -22.49 -11.15
C ALA A 201 -0.01 -23.87 -10.49
N GLU A 202 -0.22 -24.91 -11.31
CA GLU A 202 -0.47 -26.26 -10.82
C GLU A 202 0.78 -26.88 -10.19
N SER A 203 0.56 -27.55 -9.07
CA SER A 203 1.52 -28.47 -8.48
C SER A 203 1.55 -29.79 -9.26
N GLN A 204 2.62 -30.57 -9.06
CA GLN A 204 2.76 -31.91 -9.64
C GLN A 204 2.01 -33.00 -8.86
N TYR A 205 1.57 -32.71 -7.63
CA TYR A 205 0.98 -33.70 -6.72
C TYR A 205 -0.48 -33.98 -7.07
N ASN A 206 -0.86 -35.25 -7.06
CA ASN A 206 -2.23 -35.68 -7.30
C ASN A 206 -2.96 -35.93 -5.97
N ILE A 207 -3.23 -34.85 -5.25
CA ILE A 207 -4.05 -34.85 -4.03
C ILE A 207 -5.31 -34.05 -4.31
N THR A 208 -6.46 -34.54 -3.86
CA THR A 208 -7.73 -33.82 -3.98
C THR A 208 -8.31 -33.46 -2.62
N ILE A 209 -9.04 -32.36 -2.55
CA ILE A 209 -10.00 -32.03 -1.50
C ILE A 209 -11.33 -32.69 -1.89
N ASP A 210 -11.66 -33.80 -1.25
CA ASP A 210 -12.82 -34.61 -1.64
C ASP A 210 -14.13 -34.11 -1.04
N TYR A 211 -14.05 -33.43 0.11
CA TYR A 211 -15.22 -33.04 0.88
C TYR A 211 -14.89 -31.96 1.90
N ILE A 212 -15.87 -31.06 2.15
CA ILE A 212 -15.85 -30.09 3.23
C ILE A 212 -17.19 -30.18 3.98
N GLU A 213 -17.12 -30.37 5.29
CA GLU A 213 -18.23 -30.11 6.22
C GLU A 213 -18.12 -28.66 6.69
N TYR A 214 -19.05 -27.82 6.23
CA TYR A 214 -19.06 -26.38 6.45
C TYR A 214 -20.30 -25.87 7.20
N ASP A 215 -21.28 -26.74 7.48
CA ASP A 215 -22.50 -26.38 8.22
C ASP A 215 -22.94 -27.53 9.15
N PRO A 216 -22.07 -27.96 10.09
CA PRO A 216 -22.35 -29.05 11.01
C PRO A 216 -23.49 -28.72 11.98
N GLU A 217 -24.26 -29.74 12.37
CA GLU A 217 -25.16 -29.59 13.52
C GLU A 217 -24.36 -29.38 14.82
N GLY A 218 -24.45 -28.19 15.41
CA GLY A 218 -23.88 -27.89 16.72
C GLY A 218 -22.81 -26.82 16.70
N SER A 219 -21.59 -27.15 17.14
CA SER A 219 -20.47 -26.21 17.18
C SER A 219 -19.81 -26.18 15.80
N GLU A 220 -19.83 -25.02 15.13
CA GLU A 220 -19.13 -24.81 13.84
C GLU A 220 -17.66 -25.22 13.97
N VAL A 221 -16.96 -24.68 14.96
CA VAL A 221 -15.52 -24.90 15.17
C VAL A 221 -15.17 -26.39 15.35
N ASP A 222 -15.97 -27.13 16.13
CA ASP A 222 -15.67 -28.53 16.43
C ASP A 222 -16.22 -29.51 15.39
N GLY A 223 -17.19 -29.06 14.59
CA GLY A 223 -17.89 -29.87 13.59
C GLY A 223 -17.35 -29.69 12.17
N GLU A 224 -16.72 -28.57 11.88
CA GLU A 224 -16.13 -28.25 10.59
C GLU A 224 -14.86 -29.08 10.33
N TYR A 225 -14.78 -29.68 9.15
CA TYR A 225 -13.58 -30.38 8.68
C TYR A 225 -13.57 -30.50 7.17
N LEU A 226 -12.40 -30.82 6.61
CA LEU A 226 -12.29 -31.28 5.23
C LEU A 226 -11.58 -32.61 5.11
N ILE A 227 -11.78 -33.27 3.99
CA ILE A 227 -11.12 -34.53 3.64
C ILE A 227 -10.21 -34.27 2.44
N ILE A 228 -8.94 -34.66 2.57
CA ILE A 228 -8.04 -34.77 1.42
C ILE A 228 -7.67 -36.22 1.16
N THR A 229 -7.40 -36.56 -0.10
CA THR A 229 -6.98 -37.90 -0.51
C THR A 229 -5.76 -37.85 -1.41
N ASN A 230 -4.77 -38.69 -1.10
CA ASN A 230 -3.60 -38.91 -1.94
C ASN A 230 -3.87 -39.98 -3.00
N HIS A 231 -3.90 -39.58 -4.27
CA HIS A 231 -4.08 -40.47 -5.43
C HIS A 231 -2.77 -40.78 -6.16
N ASP A 232 -1.65 -40.27 -5.67
CA ASP A 232 -0.33 -40.67 -6.14
C ASP A 232 -0.01 -42.12 -5.74
N ASN A 233 1.05 -42.65 -6.33
CA ASN A 233 1.51 -44.03 -6.07
C ASN A 233 2.66 -44.11 -5.04
N TYR A 234 2.84 -43.06 -4.23
CA TYR A 234 3.83 -42.95 -3.17
C TYR A 234 3.31 -42.10 -1.99
N ASN A 235 3.97 -42.20 -0.84
CA ASN A 235 3.66 -41.36 0.32
C ASN A 235 4.20 -39.95 0.10
N ILE A 236 3.41 -38.93 0.43
CA ILE A 236 3.76 -37.52 0.22
C ILE A 236 4.07 -36.89 1.58
N SER A 237 5.25 -36.31 1.73
CA SER A 237 5.53 -35.40 2.84
C SER A 237 4.90 -34.06 2.52
N MET A 238 4.01 -33.59 3.38
CA MET A 238 3.34 -32.29 3.25
C MET A 238 4.02 -31.24 4.15
N GLU A 239 5.27 -31.46 4.58
CA GLU A 239 5.95 -30.48 5.43
C GLU A 239 6.09 -29.16 4.68
N GLY A 240 5.56 -28.08 5.24
CA GLY A 240 5.63 -26.76 4.62
C GLY A 240 4.45 -26.42 3.70
N TRP A 241 3.53 -27.34 3.47
CA TRP A 241 2.31 -27.10 2.71
C TRP A 241 1.33 -26.25 3.50
N TYR A 242 0.39 -25.63 2.79
CA TYR A 242 -0.62 -24.74 3.36
C TYR A 242 -2.04 -25.12 2.92
N LEU A 243 -2.97 -25.08 3.87
CA LEU A 243 -4.40 -25.12 3.62
C LEU A 243 -5.03 -23.85 4.16
N GLN A 244 -5.91 -23.22 3.38
CA GLN A 244 -6.58 -21.96 3.74
C GLN A 244 -7.98 -21.85 3.12
N ASP A 245 -8.73 -20.85 3.57
CA ASP A 245 -9.97 -20.37 2.95
C ASP A 245 -9.68 -19.27 1.90
N GLU A 246 -10.73 -18.81 1.21
CA GLU A 246 -10.65 -17.77 0.17
C GLU A 246 -10.18 -16.42 0.75
N ALA A 247 -10.55 -16.15 2.00
CA ALA A 247 -10.11 -14.97 2.73
C ALA A 247 -8.60 -14.98 3.02
N ALA A 248 -7.99 -16.17 3.11
CA ALA A 248 -6.57 -16.42 3.34
C ALA A 248 -5.98 -15.63 4.52
N ARG A 249 -6.81 -15.36 5.54
CA ARG A 249 -6.44 -14.67 6.79
C ARG A 249 -5.70 -15.57 7.76
N THR A 250 -5.94 -16.87 7.64
CA THR A 250 -5.28 -17.92 8.40
C THR A 250 -4.91 -19.05 7.45
N ALA A 251 -3.88 -19.80 7.80
CA ALA A 251 -3.50 -20.99 7.05
C ALA A 251 -3.04 -22.08 8.02
N TYR A 252 -3.49 -23.31 7.77
CA TYR A 252 -2.97 -24.50 8.40
C TYR A 252 -1.66 -24.86 7.73
N LYS A 253 -0.57 -24.88 8.49
CA LYS A 253 0.72 -25.33 7.99
C LYS A 253 0.92 -26.80 8.31
N PHE A 254 1.07 -27.61 7.28
CA PHE A 254 1.25 -29.05 7.44
C PHE A 254 2.64 -29.41 7.95
N ASN A 255 2.67 -30.45 8.78
CA ASN A 255 3.86 -31.22 9.15
C ASN A 255 3.45 -32.69 9.27
N TYR A 256 3.05 -33.27 8.14
CA TYR A 256 2.42 -34.59 8.07
C TYR A 256 2.91 -35.35 6.83
N THR A 257 2.83 -36.68 6.87
CA THR A 257 3.10 -37.53 5.69
C THR A 257 1.83 -38.28 5.33
N LEU A 258 1.24 -37.95 4.19
CA LEU A 258 0.03 -38.58 3.68
C LEU A 258 0.36 -39.86 2.92
N GLU A 259 -0.11 -40.99 3.44
CA GLU A 259 0.15 -42.29 2.84
C GLU A 259 -0.58 -42.46 1.50
N ILE A 260 0.04 -43.25 0.62
CA ILE A 260 -0.49 -43.60 -0.69
C ILE A 260 -1.94 -44.14 -0.63
N ASN A 261 -2.84 -43.63 -1.48
CA ASN A 261 -4.26 -44.04 -1.55
C ASN A 261 -5.01 -43.96 -0.22
N THR A 262 -4.62 -43.02 0.65
CA THR A 262 -5.30 -42.77 1.92
C THR A 262 -5.93 -41.38 1.95
N SER A 263 -6.92 -41.24 2.82
CA SER A 263 -7.58 -39.98 3.10
C SER A 263 -7.40 -39.63 4.57
N ILE A 264 -7.27 -38.33 4.84
CA ILE A 264 -7.26 -37.80 6.20
C ILE A 264 -8.35 -36.74 6.36
N ARG A 265 -8.82 -36.56 7.59
CA ARG A 265 -9.65 -35.42 7.97
C ARG A 265 -8.80 -34.33 8.58
N ILE A 266 -9.09 -33.08 8.25
CA ILE A 266 -8.51 -31.92 8.92
C ILE A 266 -9.66 -31.15 9.56
N TYR A 267 -9.74 -31.19 10.89
CA TYR A 267 -10.75 -30.48 11.66
C TYR A 267 -10.32 -29.04 11.91
N THR A 268 -11.26 -28.09 11.83
CA THR A 268 -11.01 -26.67 12.13
C THR A 268 -10.65 -26.47 13.61
N GLY A 269 -11.35 -27.17 14.50
CA GLY A 269 -11.20 -27.00 15.94
C GLY A 269 -9.95 -27.64 16.54
N SER A 270 -9.96 -27.73 17.87
CA SER A 270 -8.86 -28.29 18.65
C SER A 270 -8.98 -29.81 18.81
N GLY A 271 -7.83 -30.50 18.86
CA GLY A 271 -7.74 -31.92 19.13
C GLY A 271 -6.29 -32.41 19.17
N GLU A 272 -6.11 -33.73 19.16
CA GLU A 272 -4.79 -34.37 19.11
C GLU A 272 -4.63 -35.08 17.76
N ASP A 273 -3.63 -34.65 16.99
CA ASP A 273 -3.31 -35.25 15.69
C ASP A 273 -3.04 -36.76 15.82
N ASN A 274 -3.49 -37.50 14.81
CA ASN A 274 -3.25 -38.94 14.68
C ASN A 274 -3.11 -39.34 13.20
N GLU A 275 -3.06 -40.65 12.94
CA GLU A 275 -2.83 -41.20 11.60
C GLU A 275 -3.90 -40.81 10.57
N THR A 276 -5.13 -40.47 10.98
CA THR A 276 -6.25 -40.21 10.05
C THR A 276 -6.96 -38.88 10.26
N ALA A 277 -6.57 -38.13 11.30
CA ALA A 277 -7.18 -36.87 11.65
C ALA A 277 -6.12 -35.87 12.14
N LEU A 278 -6.15 -34.69 11.57
CA LEU A 278 -5.39 -33.51 11.97
C LEU A 278 -6.33 -32.46 12.53
N PHE A 279 -5.80 -31.60 13.39
CA PHE A 279 -6.56 -30.53 14.04
C PHE A 279 -5.85 -29.20 13.86
N TRP A 280 -6.53 -28.24 13.25
CA TRP A 280 -5.98 -26.90 13.05
C TRP A 280 -5.79 -26.17 14.38
N GLY A 281 -6.61 -26.47 15.39
CA GLY A 281 -6.56 -25.79 16.68
C GLY A 281 -7.06 -24.35 16.61
N TRP A 282 -7.87 -24.04 15.59
CA TRP A 282 -8.50 -22.74 15.46
C TRP A 282 -9.69 -22.61 16.42
N TYR A 283 -10.10 -21.37 16.70
CA TYR A 283 -11.11 -21.05 17.72
C TYR A 283 -12.42 -20.51 17.14
N GLN A 284 -12.50 -20.37 15.83
CA GLN A 284 -13.67 -19.91 15.07
C GLN A 284 -13.87 -20.80 13.84
N GLY A 285 -15.06 -20.78 13.25
CA GLY A 285 -15.30 -21.44 11.98
C GLY A 285 -14.42 -20.81 10.90
N ILE A 286 -13.93 -21.65 9.99
CA ILE A 286 -13.14 -21.24 8.83
C ILE A 286 -14.02 -21.33 7.59
N TRP A 287 -14.80 -22.39 7.46
CA TRP A 287 -15.58 -22.68 6.26
C TRP A 287 -16.93 -21.97 6.32
N ASN A 288 -17.11 -20.88 5.58
CA ASN A 288 -18.34 -20.09 5.66
C ASN A 288 -19.58 -20.83 5.11
N ASN A 289 -20.68 -20.88 5.87
CA ASN A 289 -21.89 -21.64 5.53
C ASN A 289 -22.61 -21.11 4.26
N SER A 290 -22.39 -19.84 3.89
CA SER A 290 -22.97 -19.26 2.67
C SER A 290 -22.17 -19.50 1.40
N GLY A 291 -20.96 -20.06 1.51
CA GLY A 291 -20.04 -20.27 0.41
C GLY A 291 -18.63 -19.79 0.71
N ASP A 292 -17.66 -20.57 0.22
CA ASP A 292 -16.23 -20.39 0.45
C ASP A 292 -15.44 -21.20 -0.58
N MET A 293 -14.12 -21.08 -0.54
CA MET A 293 -13.18 -21.87 -1.31
C MET A 293 -12.01 -22.33 -0.43
N ALA A 294 -11.87 -23.65 -0.27
CA ALA A 294 -10.65 -24.22 0.30
C ALA A 294 -9.56 -24.27 -0.76
N ILE A 295 -8.35 -23.88 -0.37
CA ILE A 295 -7.16 -23.86 -1.23
C ILE A 295 -6.07 -24.69 -0.56
N LEU A 296 -5.56 -25.71 -1.26
CA LEU A 296 -4.42 -26.52 -0.85
C LEU A 296 -3.20 -26.18 -1.73
N GLN A 297 -2.12 -25.75 -1.08
CA GLN A 297 -0.86 -25.40 -1.74
C GLN A 297 0.30 -26.23 -1.21
N ASP A 298 1.24 -26.57 -2.09
CA ASP A 298 2.48 -27.26 -1.72
C ASP A 298 3.50 -26.32 -1.05
N GLU A 299 4.70 -26.84 -0.76
CA GLU A 299 5.76 -26.07 -0.10
C GLU A 299 6.27 -24.87 -0.93
N ASP A 300 6.09 -24.91 -2.25
CA ASP A 300 6.46 -23.86 -3.20
C ASP A 300 5.29 -22.90 -3.48
N GLY A 301 4.13 -23.14 -2.87
CA GLY A 301 2.92 -22.32 -3.04
C GLY A 301 2.11 -22.64 -4.28
N LEU A 302 2.44 -23.72 -5.00
CA LEU A 302 1.72 -24.13 -6.19
C LEU A 302 0.40 -24.77 -5.80
N MET A 303 -0.62 -24.56 -6.63
CA MET A 303 -1.97 -25.05 -6.43
C MET A 303 -1.99 -26.57 -6.57
N VAL A 304 -2.26 -27.29 -5.47
CA VAL A 304 -2.45 -28.74 -5.48
C VAL A 304 -3.89 -29.06 -5.83
N ASP A 305 -4.83 -28.44 -5.10
CA ASP A 305 -6.26 -28.52 -5.38
C ASP A 305 -7.01 -27.36 -4.72
N TYR A 306 -8.20 -27.07 -5.22
CA TYR A 306 -9.12 -26.14 -4.58
C TYR A 306 -10.56 -26.64 -4.68
N TYR A 307 -11.36 -26.37 -3.65
CA TYR A 307 -12.75 -26.80 -3.58
C TYR A 307 -13.64 -25.62 -3.22
N ARG A 308 -14.49 -25.21 -4.17
CA ARG A 308 -15.43 -24.10 -4.02
C ARG A 308 -16.86 -24.62 -3.79
N TYR A 309 -17.60 -24.00 -2.88
CA TYR A 309 -19.00 -24.32 -2.60
C TYR A 309 -19.82 -23.06 -2.28
N GLY A 310 -21.15 -23.18 -2.33
CA GLY A 310 -22.07 -22.08 -1.98
C GLY A 310 -22.18 -20.94 -3.00
N TYR A 311 -21.53 -21.07 -4.16
CA TYR A 311 -21.71 -20.19 -5.32
C TYR A 311 -22.62 -20.91 -6.35
N ASP A 312 -23.71 -20.27 -6.76
CA ASP A 312 -24.71 -20.80 -7.72
C ASP A 312 -24.22 -20.80 -9.18
#